data_AF-A0A336MBW3-F1
#
_entry.id   AF-A0A336MBW3-F1
#
_cell.length_a   1.000
_cell.length_b   1.000
_cell.length_c   1.000
_cell.angle_alpha   90.00
_cell.angle_beta   90.00
_cell.angle_gamma   90.00
#
_symmetry.space_group_name_H-M   'P 1'
#
loop_
_entity.id
_entity.type
_entity.pdbx_description
1 polymer ?
#
loop_
_entity_poly.entity_id
_entity_poly.type
_entity_poly.pdbx_seq_one_letter_code
_entity_poly.pdbx_strand_id
1 'polypeptide(L)'
;MKSINLQFLTLFRFSFIITILLSLIGLSVTQFNQYAHKDVIENARNEALLPPYLKSQHYRVPRIRAALAYNSWFGPGEKPVFERAAHNISRKEIYTVLAHAGLIPRNSKYFRF
;
A
#
# COMPACT_ATOMS: atom_id res chain seq x y z
N MET A 1 -26.16 -14.86 -49.94
CA MET A 1 -26.71 -13.96 -48.89
C MET A 1 -26.62 -14.48 -47.46
N LYS A 2 -26.74 -15.79 -47.17
CA LYS A 2 -26.64 -16.32 -45.78
C LYS A 2 -25.25 -16.21 -45.12
N SER A 3 -24.15 -16.33 -45.89
CA SER A 3 -22.79 -16.33 -45.30
C SER A 3 -22.32 -14.96 -44.80
N ILE A 4 -22.72 -13.87 -45.45
CA ILE A 4 -22.38 -12.49 -45.06
C ILE A 4 -22.98 -12.12 -43.69
N ASN A 5 -24.22 -12.52 -43.43
CA ASN A 5 -24.86 -12.29 -42.12
C ASN A 5 -24.23 -13.14 -41.01
N LEU A 6 -23.75 -14.34 -41.34
CA LEU A 6 -23.05 -15.20 -40.38
C LEU A 6 -21.67 -14.64 -40.02
N GLN A 7 -20.91 -14.15 -41.01
CA GLN A 7 -19.62 -13.50 -40.78
C GLN A 7 -19.77 -12.21 -39.96
N PHE A 8 -20.75 -11.37 -40.28
CA PHE A 8 -21.04 -10.17 -39.51
C PHE A 8 -21.41 -10.48 -38.05
N LEU A 9 -22.22 -11.52 -37.84
CA LEU A 9 -22.58 -11.99 -36.50
C LEU A 9 -21.37 -12.55 -35.74
N THR A 10 -20.45 -13.25 -36.41
CA THR A 10 -19.20 -13.72 -35.77
C THR A 10 -18.29 -12.57 -35.36
N LEU A 11 -18.13 -11.55 -36.20
CA LEU A 11 -17.31 -10.37 -35.91
C LEU A 11 -17.88 -9.55 -34.77
N PHE A 12 -19.20 -9.38 -34.73
CA PHE A 12 -19.88 -8.70 -33.62
C PHE A 12 -19.67 -9.43 -32.29
N ARG A 13 -19.73 -10.77 -32.29
CA ARG A 13 -19.45 -11.60 -31.10
C ARG A 13 -18.01 -11.49 -30.63
N PHE A 14 -17.03 -11.47 -31.54
CA PHE A 14 -15.63 -11.26 -31.19
C PHE A 14 -15.38 -9.88 -30.59
N SER A 15 -15.95 -8.82 -31.19
CA SER A 15 -15.87 -7.46 -30.66
C SER A 15 -16.45 -7.37 -29.24
N PHE A 16 -17.61 -7.99 -29.01
CA PHE A 16 -18.24 -8.03 -27.68
C PHE A 16 -17.42 -8.83 -26.65
N ILE A 17 -16.79 -9.94 -27.06
CA ILE A 17 -15.88 -10.69 -26.19
C ILE A 17 -14.65 -9.85 -25.86
N ILE A 18 -14.07 -9.14 -26.83
CA ILE A 18 -12.91 -8.28 -26.63
C ILE A 18 -13.23 -7.12 -25.67
N THR A 19 -14.40 -6.48 -25.79
CA THR A 19 -14.80 -5.40 -24.87
C THR A 19 -15.04 -5.91 -23.45
N ILE A 20 -15.62 -7.10 -23.27
CA ILE A 20 -15.75 -7.76 -21.96
C ILE A 20 -14.37 -8.08 -21.38
N LEU A 21 -13.44 -8.59 -22.20
CA LEU A 21 -12.10 -8.96 -21.76
C LEU A 21 -11.29 -7.71 -21.34
N LEU A 22 -11.39 -6.62 -22.11
CA LEU A 22 -10.79 -5.33 -21.75
C LEU A 22 -11.40 -4.73 -20.47
N SER A 23 -12.71 -4.86 -20.25
CA SER A 23 -13.35 -4.34 -19.02
C SER A 23 -12.96 -5.13 -17.77
N LEU A 24 -12.84 -6.47 -17.88
CA LEU A 24 -12.34 -7.34 -16.81
C LEU A 24 -10.87 -7.04 -16.45
N ILE A 25 -10.03 -6.78 -17.45
CA ILE A 25 -8.64 -6.37 -17.23
C ILE A 25 -8.59 -4.99 -16.54
N GLY A 26 -9.41 -4.03 -16.99
CA GLY A 26 -9.49 -2.69 -16.40
C GLY A 26 -9.92 -2.69 -14.93
N LEU A 27 -10.89 -3.54 -14.54
CA LEU A 27 -11.29 -3.72 -13.13
C LEU A 27 -10.16 -4.31 -12.26
N SER A 28 -9.32 -5.17 -12.83
CA SER A 28 -8.23 -5.83 -12.10
C SER A 28 -7.09 -4.87 -11.77
N VAL A 29 -6.79 -3.93 -12.67
CA VAL A 29 -5.69 -2.96 -12.50
C VAL A 29 -6.00 -1.90 -11.43
N THR A 30 -7.28 -1.57 -11.22
CA THR A 30 -7.69 -0.53 -10.26
C THR A 30 -7.71 -1.00 -8.81
N GLN A 31 -7.70 -2.31 -8.53
CA GLN A 31 -7.74 -2.85 -7.17
C GLN A 31 -6.40 -2.81 -6.41
N PHE A 32 -5.28 -2.57 -7.09
CA PHE A 32 -3.96 -2.62 -6.43
C PHE A 32 -3.56 -1.33 -5.70
N ASN A 33 -4.32 -0.23 -5.82
CA ASN A 33 -3.87 1.09 -5.35
C ASN A 33 -4.78 1.80 -4.33
N GLN A 34 -5.83 1.14 -3.82
CA GLN A 34 -6.90 1.85 -3.09
C GLN A 34 -6.74 1.89 -1.55
N TYR A 35 -5.69 1.31 -0.98
CA TYR A 35 -5.73 0.95 0.46
C TYR A 35 -4.46 1.19 1.30
N ALA A 36 -3.42 1.83 0.76
CA ALA A 36 -2.29 2.22 1.60
C ALA A 36 -2.59 3.53 2.32
N HIS A 37 -2.52 3.55 3.66
CA HIS A 37 -2.61 4.78 4.45
C HIS A 37 -1.64 5.84 3.90
N LYS A 38 -2.04 7.12 3.86
CA LYS A 38 -1.28 8.21 3.22
C LYS A 38 0.20 8.25 3.64
N ASP A 39 0.47 8.03 4.92
CA ASP A 39 1.83 8.03 5.47
C ASP A 39 2.69 6.87 4.96
N VAL A 40 2.10 5.74 4.57
CA VAL A 40 2.82 4.62 3.94
C VAL A 40 3.27 5.03 2.54
N ILE A 41 2.39 5.70 1.78
CA ILE A 41 2.70 6.22 0.45
C ILE A 41 3.81 7.27 0.54
N GLU A 42 3.69 8.21 1.47
CA GLU A 42 4.69 9.26 1.67
C GLU A 42 6.02 8.68 2.16
N ASN A 43 5.99 7.69 3.07
CA ASN A 43 7.19 7.00 3.50
C ASN A 43 7.87 6.26 2.33
N ALA A 44 7.10 5.58 1.48
CA ALA A 44 7.64 4.91 0.29
C ALA A 44 8.27 5.91 -0.70
N ARG A 45 7.66 7.09 -0.87
CA ARG A 45 8.22 8.19 -1.67
C ARG A 45 9.55 8.67 -1.09
N ASN A 46 9.60 8.91 0.23
CA ASN A 46 10.81 9.36 0.90
C ASN A 46 11.92 8.31 0.85
N GLU A 47 11.58 7.04 1.06
CA GLU A 47 12.49 5.90 0.96
C GLU A 47 13.11 5.80 -0.46
N ALA A 48 12.34 6.11 -1.50
CA ALA A 48 12.83 6.10 -2.87
C ALA A 48 13.95 7.13 -3.11
N LEU A 49 13.89 8.27 -2.40
CA LEU A 49 14.85 9.38 -2.49
C LEU A 49 16.12 9.14 -1.67
N LEU A 50 16.12 8.18 -0.74
CA LEU A 50 17.29 7.91 0.09
C LEU A 50 18.48 7.39 -0.75
N PRO A 51 19.72 7.71 -0.36
CA PRO A 51 20.89 7.13 -0.99
C PRO A 51 20.96 5.60 -0.73
N PRO A 52 21.62 4.82 -1.60
CA PRO A 52 21.60 3.37 -1.54
C PRO A 52 22.03 2.77 -0.20
N TYR A 53 22.90 3.41 0.57
CA TYR A 53 23.35 2.92 1.87
C TYR A 53 22.34 3.12 3.00
N LEU A 54 21.35 4.03 2.84
CA LEU A 54 20.27 4.23 3.81
C LEU A 54 18.98 3.49 3.46
N LYS A 55 18.84 3.00 2.23
CA LYS A 55 17.66 2.21 1.83
C LYS A 55 17.58 0.90 2.61
N SER A 56 16.40 0.53 3.06
CA SER A 56 16.14 -0.76 3.71
C SER A 56 16.62 -1.93 2.83
N GLN A 57 17.36 -2.87 3.42
CA GLN A 57 17.88 -4.04 2.73
C GLN A 57 16.76 -5.00 2.30
N HIS A 58 15.66 -5.04 3.04
CA HIS A 58 14.51 -5.91 2.80
C HIS A 58 13.88 -5.71 1.42
N TYR A 59 13.87 -4.47 0.92
CA TYR A 59 13.30 -4.15 -0.39
C TYR A 59 14.24 -4.44 -1.57
N ARG A 60 15.54 -4.71 -1.33
CA ARG A 60 16.52 -4.95 -2.40
C ARG A 60 16.45 -6.35 -2.98
N VAL A 61 16.07 -7.34 -2.16
CA VAL A 61 16.06 -8.74 -2.55
C VAL A 61 14.63 -9.14 -2.96
N PRO A 62 14.38 -9.46 -4.24
CA PRO A 62 13.03 -9.78 -4.72
C PRO A 62 12.34 -10.90 -3.93
N ARG A 63 13.11 -11.90 -3.49
CA ARG A 63 12.62 -13.02 -2.67
C ARG A 63 12.13 -12.58 -1.30
N ILE A 64 12.85 -11.67 -0.63
CA ILE A 64 12.48 -11.17 0.71
C ILE A 64 11.21 -10.33 0.61
N ARG A 65 11.15 -9.44 -0.39
CA ARG A 65 9.95 -8.65 -0.67
C ARG A 65 8.72 -9.51 -0.97
N ALA A 66 8.88 -10.59 -1.73
CA ALA A 66 7.79 -11.53 -1.97
C ALA A 66 7.36 -12.22 -0.66
N ALA A 67 8.32 -12.70 0.14
CA ALA A 67 8.04 -13.37 1.41
C ALA A 67 7.33 -12.49 2.45
N LEU A 68 7.62 -11.18 2.49
CA LEU A 68 6.94 -10.22 3.37
C LEU A 68 5.43 -10.13 3.09
N ALA A 69 5.03 -10.25 1.83
CA ALA A 69 3.63 -10.20 1.41
C ALA A 69 2.86 -11.51 1.67
N TYR A 70 3.56 -12.62 1.95
CA TYR A 70 2.93 -13.92 2.19
C TYR A 70 2.74 -14.20 3.69
N ASN A 71 1.61 -14.80 4.04
CA ASN A 71 1.45 -15.42 5.34
C ASN A 71 2.45 -16.58 5.47
N SER A 72 3.30 -16.53 6.48
CA SER A 72 4.31 -17.55 6.77
C SER A 72 3.83 -18.47 7.88
N TRP A 73 4.49 -19.63 8.02
CA TRP A 73 4.31 -20.50 9.18
C TRP A 73 4.61 -19.77 10.51
N PHE A 74 5.53 -18.79 10.46
CA PHE A 74 5.94 -18.00 11.63
C PHE A 74 5.03 -16.81 11.96
N GLY A 75 3.96 -16.60 11.17
CA GLY A 75 3.00 -15.55 11.45
C GLY A 75 2.34 -14.97 10.19
N PRO A 76 1.31 -14.14 10.38
CA PRO A 76 0.68 -13.45 9.27
C PRO A 76 1.69 -12.56 8.55
N GLY A 77 1.57 -12.50 7.22
CA GLY A 77 2.35 -11.61 6.39
C GLY A 77 1.96 -10.15 6.62
N GLU A 78 2.70 -9.25 5.99
CA GLU A 78 2.39 -7.82 6.05
C GLU A 78 1.00 -7.56 5.47
N LYS A 79 0.14 -6.93 6.26
CA LYS A 79 -1.18 -6.48 5.84
C LYS A 79 -1.13 -5.00 5.48
N PRO A 80 -1.92 -4.55 4.48
CA PRO A 80 -2.06 -3.13 4.22
C PRO A 80 -2.52 -2.40 5.49
N VAL A 81 -1.83 -1.32 5.83
CA VAL A 81 -2.17 -0.48 6.97
C VAL A 81 -3.22 0.51 6.51
N PHE A 82 -4.44 0.38 7.03
CA PHE A 82 -5.56 1.28 6.75
C PHE A 82 -5.63 2.45 7.74
N GLU A 83 -5.35 2.17 9.02
CA GLU A 83 -5.31 3.15 10.10
C GLU A 83 -4.06 2.87 10.95
N ARG A 84 -3.24 3.89 11.22
CA ARG A 84 -2.09 3.71 12.13
C ARG A 84 -2.54 4.05 13.53
N ALA A 85 -2.43 3.08 14.45
CA ALA A 85 -2.70 3.30 15.87
C ALA A 85 -1.88 4.47 16.45
N ALA A 86 -0.69 4.75 15.89
CA ALA A 86 0.14 5.89 16.27
C ALA A 86 -0.56 7.25 16.09
N HIS A 87 -1.53 7.38 15.16
CA HIS A 87 -2.30 8.61 15.00
C HIS A 87 -3.30 8.85 16.13
N ASN A 88 -3.68 7.78 16.83
CA ASN A 88 -4.64 7.85 17.94
C ASN A 88 -3.96 8.21 19.27
N ILE A 89 -2.61 8.25 19.29
CA ILE A 89 -1.84 8.64 20.48
C ILE A 89 -1.86 10.16 20.60
N SER A 90 -2.36 10.65 21.73
CA SER A 90 -2.41 12.09 21.99
C SER A 90 -1.00 12.68 22.12
N ARG A 91 -0.82 13.96 21.74
CA ARG A 91 0.47 14.64 21.91
C ARG A 91 0.92 14.67 23.38
N LYS A 92 -0.03 14.82 24.31
CA LYS A 92 0.22 14.78 25.76
C LYS A 92 0.83 13.45 26.21
N GLU A 93 0.33 12.33 25.69
CA GLU A 93 0.84 11.00 26.02
C GLU A 93 2.27 10.80 25.48
N ILE A 94 2.51 11.24 24.24
CA ILE A 94 3.87 11.25 23.66
C ILE A 94 4.83 12.02 24.56
N TYR A 95 4.48 13.25 24.97
CA TYR A 95 5.36 14.03 25.84
C TYR A 95 5.57 13.39 27.22
N THR A 96 4.52 12.81 27.80
CA THR A 96 4.62 12.09 29.08
C THR A 96 5.65 10.96 29.00
N VAL A 97 5.58 10.12 27.96
CA VAL A 97 6.54 9.03 27.75
C VAL A 97 7.96 9.57 27.55
N LEU A 98 8.13 10.60 26.72
CA LEU A 98 9.45 11.21 26.47
C LEU A 98 10.07 11.80 27.74
N ALA A 99 9.26 12.42 28.60
CA ALA A 99 9.74 12.98 29.87
C ALA A 99 10.12 11.89 30.87
N HIS A 100 9.36 10.78 30.93
CA HIS A 100 9.71 9.62 31.75
C HIS A 100 10.99 8.93 31.27
N ALA A 101 11.24 8.92 29.96
CA ALA A 101 12.47 8.43 29.37
C ALA A 101 13.67 9.39 29.55
N GLY A 102 13.47 10.59 30.12
CA GLY A 102 14.53 11.60 30.28
C GLY A 102 14.94 12.31 28.98
N LEU A 103 14.18 12.14 27.89
CA LEU A 103 14.47 12.75 26.59
C LEU A 103 14.06 14.22 26.53
N ILE A 104 13.10 14.64 27.36
CA ILE A 104 12.68 16.03 27.51
C ILE A 104 12.50 16.40 28.98
N PRO A 105 12.71 17.67 29.36
CA PRO A 105 12.44 18.12 30.72
C PRO A 105 10.94 18.12 31.02
N ARG A 106 10.59 17.71 32.25
CA ARG A 106 9.20 17.69 32.75
C ARG A 106 8.53 19.07 32.74
N ASN A 107 9.30 20.14 32.87
CA ASN A 107 8.81 21.52 32.87
C ASN A 107 8.79 22.16 31.47
N SER A 108 8.84 21.35 30.41
CA SER A 108 8.83 21.87 29.05
C SER A 108 7.48 22.53 28.70
N LYS A 109 7.52 23.47 27.75
CA LYS A 109 6.32 24.10 27.19
C LYS A 109 5.30 23.10 26.61
N TYR A 110 5.73 21.86 26.37
CA TYR A 110 4.93 20.77 25.81
C TYR A 110 3.99 20.10 26.82
N PHE A 111 3.95 20.52 28.09
CA PHE A 111 2.98 20.01 29.07
C PHE A 111 1.84 21.00 29.37
N ARG A 112 1.81 22.14 28.65
CA ARG A 112 0.99 23.31 29.00
C ARG A 112 -0.30 23.44 28.17
N PHE A 113 -0.93 22.32 27.84
CA PHE A 113 -2.18 22.25 27.05
C PHE A 113 -3.42 22.18 27.94
#